data_AF-A0A1P8UPF5-F1
#
_entry.id   AF-A0A1P8UPF5-F1
#
_cell.length_a   1.000
_cell.length_b   1.000
_cell.length_c   1.000
_cell.angle_alpha   90.00
_cell.angle_beta   90.00
_cell.angle_gamma   90.00
#
_symmetry.space_group_name_H-M   'P 1'
#
loop_
_entity.id
_entity.type
_entity.pdbx_description
1 polymer ?
#
loop_
_entity_poly.entity_id
_entity_poly.type
_entity_poly.pdbx_seq_one_letter_code
_entity_poly.pdbx_strand_id
1 'polypeptide(L)' 'MAKTAAPSMPTPRQIADALDAVRALNPGARIVSVGPDGVKFDYAQDENQGNKVTTLKRYGEK' A
#
# COMPACT_ATOMS: atom_id res chain seq x y z
N MET A 1 4.85 16.49 -33.48
CA MET A 1 5.00 16.85 -32.06
C MET A 1 4.24 15.83 -31.23
N ALA A 2 4.94 14.99 -30.47
CA ALA A 2 4.31 14.00 -29.59
C ALA A 2 3.63 14.75 -28.44
N LYS A 3 2.29 14.71 -28.39
CA LYS A 3 1.56 15.11 -27.18
C LYS A 3 1.93 14.09 -26.11
N THR A 4 2.81 14.47 -25.18
CA THR A 4 3.03 13.73 -23.94
C THR A 4 1.65 13.52 -23.33
N ALA A 5 1.13 12.30 -23.40
CA ALA A 5 -0.15 11.96 -22.81
C ALA A 5 -0.02 12.34 -21.34
N ALA A 6 -0.80 13.33 -20.90
CA ALA A 6 -0.83 13.68 -19.49
C ALA A 6 -1.09 12.37 -18.72
N PRO A 7 -0.26 12.03 -17.73
CA PRO A 7 -0.46 10.81 -16.96
C PRO A 7 -1.90 10.79 -16.45
N SER A 8 -2.64 9.76 -16.86
CA SER A 8 -4.08 9.68 -16.62
C SER A 8 -4.32 9.68 -15.11
N MET A 9 -4.96 10.74 -14.61
CA MET A 9 -5.41 10.79 -13.24
C MET A 9 -6.30 9.58 -12.95
N PRO A 10 -6.12 8.90 -11.80
CA PRO A 10 -6.99 7.81 -11.41
C PRO A 10 -8.44 8.26 -11.40
N THR A 11 -9.32 7.47 -12.02
CA THR A 11 -10.75 7.77 -12.00
C THR A 11 -11.30 7.58 -10.58
N PRO A 12 -12.40 8.28 -10.22
CA PRO A 12 -13.03 8.12 -8.90
C PRO A 12 -13.35 6.65 -8.55
N ARG A 13 -13.70 5.86 -9.57
CA ARG A 13 -13.98 4.43 -9.41
C ARG A 13 -12.74 3.63 -9.04
N GLN A 14 -11.59 3.90 -9.67
CA GLN A 14 -10.32 3.25 -9.33
C GLN A 14 -9.84 3.64 -7.94
N ILE A 15 -10.08 4.88 -7.52
CA ILE A 15 -9.72 5.35 -6.17
C ILE A 15 -10.56 4.61 -5.12
N ALA A 16 -11.86 4.45 -5.36
CA ALA A 16 -12.77 3.74 -4.46
C ALA A 16 -12.41 2.24 -4.35
N ASP A 17 -12.15 1.59 -5.48
CA ASP A 17 -11.76 0.17 -5.54
C ASP A 17 -10.44 -0.08 -4.79
N ALA A 18 -9.44 0.78 -5.01
CA ALA A 18 -8.16 0.71 -4.31
C ALA A 18 -8.33 0.95 -2.80
N LEU A 19 -9.17 1.90 -2.39
CA LEU A 19 -9.46 2.16 -0.98
C LEU A 19 -10.16 0.97 -0.32
N ASP A 20 -11.11 0.34 -1.00
CA ASP A 20 -11.81 -0.84 -0.49
C ASP A 20 -10.84 -2.01 -0.26
N ALA A 21 -10.02 -2.32 -1.25
CA ALA A 21 -8.99 -3.35 -1.16
C ALA A 21 -7.97 -3.05 -0.04
N VAL A 22 -7.57 -1.78 0.10
CA VAL A 22 -6.64 -1.35 1.15
C VAL A 22 -7.28 -1.42 2.54
N ARG A 23 -8.57 -1.08 2.68
CA ARG A 23 -9.31 -1.16 3.94
C ARG A 23 -9.61 -2.60 4.38
N ALA A 24 -9.76 -3.53 3.44
CA ALA A 24 -9.89 -4.95 3.74
C ALA A 24 -8.65 -5.51 4.45
N LEU A 25 -7.46 -4.97 4.14
CA LEU A 25 -6.19 -5.36 4.76
C LEU A 25 -5.87 -4.52 6.00
N ASN A 26 -6.14 -3.21 5.93
CA ASN A 26 -5.86 -2.25 6.98
C ASN A 26 -7.07 -1.32 7.15
N PRO A 27 -7.98 -1.60 8.10
CA PRO A 27 -9.20 -0.81 8.27
C PRO A 27 -8.93 0.66 8.62
N GLY A 28 -7.75 0.96 9.16
CA GLY A 28 -7.28 2.31 9.49
C GLY A 28 -6.65 3.09 8.33
N ALA A 29 -6.53 2.50 7.13
CA ALA A 29 -5.88 3.16 6.00
C ALA A 29 -6.73 4.30 5.41
N ARG A 30 -6.06 5.39 5.03
CA ARG A 30 -6.65 6.62 4.49
C ARG A 30 -5.89 7.09 3.25
N ILE A 31 -6.57 7.78 2.33
CA ILE A 31 -5.91 8.38 1.17
C ILE A 31 -5.31 9.71 1.58
N VAL A 32 -4.01 9.90 1.34
CA VAL A 32 -3.29 11.16 1.60
C VAL A 32 -3.06 11.98 0.34
N SER A 33 -2.91 11.34 -0.82
CA SER A 33 -2.72 12.06 -2.07
C SER A 33 -3.18 11.23 -3.26
N VAL A 34 -3.81 11.88 -4.23
CA VAL A 34 -4.11 11.32 -5.55
C VAL A 34 -3.35 12.14 -6.57
N GLY A 35 -2.57 11.48 -7.41
CA GLY A 35 -1.74 12.13 -8.39
C GLY A 35 -1.56 11.31 -9.66
N PRO A 36 -0.77 11.83 -10.60
CA PRO A 36 -0.48 11.15 -11.87
C PRO A 36 0.25 9.81 -11.69
N ASP A 37 0.96 9.64 -10.57
CA ASP A 37 1.61 8.38 -10.19
C ASP A 37 0.66 7.37 -9.52
N GLY A 38 -0.59 7.75 -9.21
CA GLY A 38 -1.57 6.89 -8.55
C GLY A 38 -2.10 7.44 -7.22
N VAL A 39 -2.55 6.54 -6.34
CA VAL A 39 -3.15 6.88 -5.04
C VAL A 39 -2.17 6.50 -3.92
N LYS A 40 -1.82 7.47 -3.07
CA LYS A 40 -1.00 7.27 -1.88
C LYS A 40 -1.89 7.07 -0.66
N PHE A 41 -1.61 6.02 0.08
CA PHE A 41 -2.32 5.67 1.31
C PHE A 41 -1.42 5.90 2.53
N ASP A 42 -2.02 6.47 3.56
CA ASP A 42 -1.48 6.56 4.90
C ASP A 42 -2.13 5.43 5.71
N TYR A 43 -1.29 4.55 6.22
CA TYR A 43 -1.72 3.42 7.03
C TYR A 43 -1.52 3.84 8.48
N ALA A 44 -2.61 4.08 9.21
CA ALA A 44 -2.53 4.25 10.65
C ALA A 44 -1.82 3.01 11.21
N GLN A 45 -0.61 3.21 11.71
CA GLN A 45 0.30 2.15 12.11
C GLN A 45 -0.25 1.54 13.41
N ASP A 46 -1.21 0.63 13.28
CA ASP A 46 -1.50 -0.28 14.38
C ASP A 46 -0.26 -1.17 14.50
N GLU A 47 0.32 -1.19 15.70
CA GLU A 47 1.63 -1.75 16.13
C GLU A 47 1.88 -3.25 15.83
N ASN A 48 1.22 -3.84 14.84
CA ASN A 48 1.28 -5.27 14.56
C ASN A 48 1.96 -5.62 13.23
N GLN A 49 2.97 -4.85 12.81
CA GLN A 49 4.09 -5.49 12.11
C GLN A 49 5.02 -6.10 13.15
N GLY A 50 4.48 -7.17 13.77
CA GLY A 50 5.25 -8.15 14.51
C GLY A 50 6.43 -8.56 13.65
N ASN A 51 7.58 -8.03 14.06
CA ASN A 51 8.90 -8.33 13.60
C ASN A 51 9.12 -9.84 13.70
N LYS A 52 8.69 -10.63 12.69
CA LYS A 52 9.10 -12.03 12.56
C LYS A 52 10.51 -12.05 11.97
N VAL A 53 11.46 -11.49 12.71
CA VAL A 53 12.84 -11.98 12.68
C VAL A 53 12.77 -13.35 13.35
N THR A 54 12.31 -14.35 12.61
CA THR A 54 12.49 -15.73 13.00
C THR A 54 13.99 -16.00 12.86
N THR A 55 14.74 -15.59 13.87
CA THR A 55 16.06 -16.16 14.14
C THR A 55 15.79 -17.63 14.45
N LEU A 56 15.82 -18.48 13.41
CA LEU A 56 15.96 -19.92 13.57
C LEU A 56 17.32 -20.15 14.24
N LYS A 57 17.34 -20.09 15.58
CA LYS A 57 18.44 -20.62 16.38
C LYS A 57 18.52 -22.11 16.14
N ARG A 58 19.72 -22.55 15.72
CA ARG A 58 20.35 -23.85 15.96
C ARG A 58 19.49 -25.11 15.77
N TYR A 59 19.78 -25.80 14.66
CA TYR A 59 20.11 -27.23 14.70
C TYR A 59 21.57 -27.28 14.20
N GLY A 60 22.56 -27.80 14.90
CA GLY A 60 22.63 -29.13 15.49
C GLY A 60 23.67 -29.91 14.68
N GLU A 61 24.79 -30.24 15.32
CA GLU A 61 25.70 -31.37 15.03
C GLU A 61 26.18 -31.62 13.59
N LYS A 62 27.49 -31.44 13.36
CA LYS A 62 28.46 -32.54 13.20
C LYS A 62 29.88 -32.03 13.27
#